data_AF-A0A936BKE8-F1
#
_entry.id   AF-A0A936BKE8-F1
#
_cell.length_a   1.000
_cell.length_b   1.000
_cell.length_c   1.000
_cell.angle_alpha   90.00
_cell.angle_beta   90.00
_cell.angle_gamma   90.00
#
_symmetry.space_group_name_H-M   'P 1'
#
loop_
_entity.id
_entity.type
_entity.pdbx_description
1 polymer ?
#
loop_
_entity_poly.entity_id
_entity_poly.type
_entity_poly.pdbx_seq_one_letter_code
_entity_poly.pdbx_strand_id
1 'polypeptide(L)' 'MPRRVIGRPACNNPATWIVTDDWPERVPVTDAEIDVFEAWFGDLFQELFGPCR' A
#
# COMPACT_ATOMS: atom_id res chain seq x y z
N MET A 1 7.31 16.93 -2.07
CA MET A 1 6.33 16.79 -0.97
C MET A 1 5.32 17.93 -1.04
N PRO A 2 4.02 17.68 -1.22
CA PRO A 2 3.03 18.75 -1.18
C PRO A 2 2.90 19.29 0.25
N ARG A 3 2.81 20.61 0.39
CA ARG A 3 2.77 21.31 1.68
C ARG A 3 1.38 21.16 2.30
N ARG A 4 1.29 20.67 3.55
CA ARG A 4 0.02 20.59 4.28
C ARG A 4 -0.49 22.00 4.56
N VAL A 5 -1.63 22.36 3.98
CA VAL A 5 -2.29 23.65 4.23
C VAL A 5 -3.03 23.57 5.57
N ILE A 6 -2.52 24.28 6.58
CA ILE A 6 -3.15 24.39 7.90
C ILE A 6 -4.39 25.28 7.75
N GLY A 7 -5.55 24.78 8.18
CA GLY A 7 -6.84 25.51 8.11
C GLY A 7 -7.86 24.95 7.13
N ARG A 8 -7.55 23.90 6.35
CA ARG A 8 -8.57 23.22 5.55
C ARG A 8 -9.55 22.50 6.51
N PRO A 9 -10.88 22.67 6.37
CA PRO A 9 -11.85 21.91 7.13
C PRO A 9 -11.53 20.42 7.00
N ALA A 10 -11.65 19.66 8.10
CA ALA A 10 -11.58 18.22 8.03
C ALA A 10 -12.58 17.74 6.97
N CYS A 11 -12.12 16.91 6.05
CA CYS A 11 -12.97 16.38 5.00
C CYS A 11 -13.78 15.24 5.62
N ASN A 12 -14.83 15.57 6.37
CA ASN A 12 -15.62 14.63 7.17
C ASN A 12 -16.46 13.67 6.29
N ASN A 13 -16.59 13.98 5.01
CA ASN A 13 -17.33 13.18 4.04
C ASN A 13 -16.35 12.33 3.20
N PRO A 14 -16.27 11.01 3.43
CA PRO A 14 -15.38 10.13 2.68
C PRO A 14 -15.63 10.17 1.17
N ALA A 15 -16.87 10.45 0.74
CA ALA A 15 -17.23 10.56 -0.67
C ALA A 15 -16.56 11.75 -1.39
N THR A 16 -15.98 12.70 -0.63
CA THR A 16 -15.24 13.85 -1.18
C THR A 16 -13.72 13.67 -1.10
N TRP A 17 -13.25 12.49 -0.69
CA TRP A 17 -11.82 12.20 -0.65
C TRP A 17 -11.31 11.93 -2.07
N ILE A 18 -10.21 12.59 -2.41
CA ILE A 18 -9.47 12.31 -3.64
C ILE A 18 -8.40 11.29 -3.28
N VAL A 19 -8.52 10.08 -3.84
CA VAL A 19 -7.45 9.08 -3.77
C VAL A 19 -6.49 9.38 -4.91
N THR A 20 -5.26 9.75 -4.56
CA THR A 20 -4.18 9.96 -5.52
C THR A 20 -3.14 8.88 -5.29
N ASP A 21 -2.78 8.19 -6.37
CA ASP A 21 -1.64 7.28 -6.36
C ASP A 21 -0.37 8.07 -6.66
N ASP A 22 0.27 8.55 -5.59
CA ASP A 22 1.52 9.31 -5.65
C ASP A 22 2.76 8.39 -5.56
N TRP A 23 2.61 7.10 -5.84
CA TRP A 23 3.72 6.15 -5.77
C TRP A 23 4.69 6.35 -6.94
N PRO A 24 6.00 6.12 -6.70
CA PRO A 24 6.97 6.08 -7.78
C PRO A 24 6.66 4.91 -8.73
N GLU A 25 7.12 5.02 -9.97
CA GLU A 25 7.00 3.94 -10.97
C GLU A 25 7.55 2.61 -10.45
N ARG A 26 8.57 2.67 -9.58
CA ARG A 26 9.03 1.54 -8.77
C ARG A 26 9.12 1.94 -7.31
N VAL A 27 8.34 1.25 -6.46
CA VAL A 27 8.46 1.34 -5.01
C VAL A 27 9.75 0.62 -4.61
N PRO A 28 10.71 1.31 -3.99
CA PRO A 28 11.91 0.65 -3.49
C PRO A 28 11.54 -0.20 -2.27
N VAL A 29 11.83 -1.50 -2.36
CA VAL A 29 11.65 -2.47 -1.27
C VAL A 29 12.97 -3.22 -1.12
N THR A 30 13.42 -3.42 0.10
CA THR A 30 14.64 -4.16 0.42
C THR A 30 14.35 -5.65 0.61
N ASP A 31 15.38 -6.49 0.47
CA ASP A 31 15.24 -7.94 0.69
C ASP A 31 14.74 -8.25 2.11
N ALA A 32 15.21 -7.52 3.12
CA ALA A 32 14.75 -7.68 4.50
C ALA A 32 13.27 -7.31 4.70
N GLU A 33 12.76 -6.34 3.94
CA GLU A 33 11.32 -6.02 3.95
C GLU A 33 10.53 -7.12 3.24
N ILE A 34 11.03 -7.64 2.12
CA ILE A 34 10.41 -8.78 1.40
C ILE A 34 10.29 -10.00 2.33
N ASP A 35 11.35 -10.33 3.07
CA ASP A 35 11.35 -11.44 4.04
C ASP A 35 10.23 -11.27 5.09
N VAL A 36 10.02 -10.05 5.58
CA VAL A 36 8.93 -9.75 6.52
C VAL A 36 7.57 -9.91 5.84
N PHE A 37 7.41 -9.47 4.60
CA PHE A 37 6.15 -9.71 3.88
C PHE A 37 5.88 -11.22 3.70
N GLU A 38 6.88 -11.99 3.29
CA GLU A 38 6.72 -13.43 3.07
C GLU A 38 6.48 -14.21 4.37
N ALA A 39 7.08 -13.80 5.50
CA ALA A 39 6.85 -14.46 6.78
C ALA A 39 5.40 -14.36 7.28
N TRP A 40 4.66 -13.32 6.87
CA TRP A 40 3.26 -13.11 7.27
C TRP A 40 2.25 -13.56 6.21
N PHE A 41 2.60 -13.41 4.92
CA PHE A 41 1.69 -13.68 3.80
C PHE A 41 2.04 -14.95 3.02
N GLY A 42 3.12 -15.64 3.36
CA GLY A 42 3.62 -16.81 2.63
C GLY A 42 2.54 -17.87 2.41
N ASP A 43 1.84 -18.29 3.47
CA ASP A 43 0.79 -19.30 3.37
C ASP A 43 -0.39 -18.83 2.48
N LEU A 44 -0.76 -17.56 2.57
CA LEU A 44 -1.80 -16.96 1.72
C LEU A 44 -1.37 -16.94 0.25
N PHE A 45 -0.12 -16.62 -0.04
CA PHE A 45 0.40 -16.65 -1.40
C PHE A 45 0.49 -18.07 -1.96
N GLN A 46 0.82 -19.05 -1.13
CA GLN A 46 0.77 -20.45 -1.55
C GLN A 46 -0.65 -20.93 -1.84
N GLU A 47 -1.66 -20.46 -1.09
CA GLU A 47 -3.06 -20.76 -1.37
C GLU A 47 -3.54 -20.08 -2.66
N LEU A 48 -3.17 -18.81 -2.87
CA LEU A 48 -3.66 -18.01 -3.99
C LEU A 48 -2.92 -18.28 -5.32
N PHE A 49 -1.64 -18.62 -5.26
CA PHE A 49 -0.75 -18.78 -6.42
C PHE A 49 -0.05 -20.13 -6.48
N GLY A 50 -0.33 -21.02 -5.53
CA GLY A 50 0.17 -22.39 -5.58
C GLY A 50 -0.32 -23.13 -6.83
N PRO A 51 0.32 -24.25 -7.18
CA PRO A 51 -0.05 -25.01 -8.36
C PRO A 51 -1.53 -25.43 -8.27
N CYS A 52 -2.31 -25.06 -9.30
CA CYS A 52 -3.60 -25.68 -9.54
C CYS A 52 -3.36 -27.19 -9.70
N ARG A 53 -3.95 -28.00 -8.82
CA ARG A 53 -3.95 -29.46 -8.99
C ARG A 53 -4.65 -29.88 -10.27
#